data_AF-A0A8J2J897-F1
#
_entry.id   AF-A0A8J2J897-F1
#
_cell.length_a   1.000
_cell.length_b   1.000
_cell.length_c   1.000
_cell.angle_alpha   90.00
_cell.angle_beta   90.00
_cell.angle_gamma   90.00
#
_symmetry.space_group_name_H-M   'P 1'
#
loop_
_entity.id
_entity.type
_entity.pdbx_description
1 polymer ?
#
loop_
_entity_poly.entity_id
_entity_poly.type
_entity_poly.pdbx_seq_one_letter_code
_entity_poly.pdbx_strand_id
1 'polypeptide(L)'
;MNSDAQLTNLWQLETIGITDPGVVTTRAESESSAREHFRSTACIDSEGRYQVALPCLEGHPKLDTNRGLAERRLLATTNQLKNNGHYQDYAKVFEDWLAAGIIEK
;
A
#
# COMPACT_ATOMS: atom_id res chain seq x y z
N MET A 1 -27.41 20.30 -28.74
CA MET A 1 -25.99 19.96 -28.47
C MET A 1 -25.92 19.49 -27.02
N ASN A 2 -25.34 18.32 -26.81
CA ASN A 2 -25.50 17.48 -25.62
C ASN A 2 -24.55 17.94 -24.49
N SER A 3 -24.97 18.90 -23.68
CA SER A 3 -24.14 19.55 -22.65
C SER A 3 -23.89 18.67 -21.42
N ASP A 4 -24.81 17.78 -21.08
CA ASP A 4 -24.72 16.91 -19.89
C ASP A 4 -23.66 15.82 -20.03
N ALA A 5 -23.44 15.34 -21.25
CA ALA A 5 -22.38 14.38 -21.56
C ALA A 5 -20.96 14.99 -21.38
N GLN A 6 -20.82 16.31 -21.52
CA GLN A 6 -19.53 17.00 -21.34
C GLN A 6 -19.20 17.23 -19.86
N LEU A 7 -20.21 17.56 -19.04
CA LEU A 7 -19.99 17.73 -17.59
C LEU A 7 -19.61 16.40 -16.93
N THR A 8 -20.25 15.30 -17.32
CA THR A 8 -19.97 13.96 -16.75
C THR A 8 -18.51 13.54 -16.98
N ASN A 9 -17.94 13.85 -18.15
CA ASN A 9 -16.53 13.60 -18.45
C ASN A 9 -15.56 14.43 -17.58
N LEU A 10 -15.94 15.62 -17.11
CA LEU A 10 -15.09 16.43 -16.22
C LEU A 10 -15.02 15.86 -14.80
N TRP A 11 -16.02 15.08 -14.38
CA TRP A 11 -16.08 14.45 -13.07
C TRP A 11 -15.65 12.98 -13.07
N GLN A 12 -15.43 12.40 -14.25
CA GLN A 12 -14.84 11.07 -14.35
C GLN A 12 -13.35 11.16 -14.03
N LEU A 13 -12.95 10.55 -12.92
CA LEU A 13 -11.55 10.33 -12.59
C LEU A 13 -10.90 9.53 -13.71
N GLU A 14 -9.78 10.02 -14.23
CA GLU A 14 -8.94 9.29 -15.18
C GLU A 14 -8.31 8.10 -14.43
N THR A 15 -9.02 6.98 -14.37
CA THR A 15 -8.58 5.80 -13.62
C THR A 15 -7.50 5.06 -14.42
N ILE A 16 -6.25 5.11 -13.94
CA ILE A 16 -5.13 4.32 -14.48
C ILE A 16 -5.29 2.86 -14.04
N GLY A 17 -6.29 2.15 -14.58
CA GLY A 17 -6.53 0.73 -14.32
C GLY A 17 -7.11 0.39 -12.92
N ILE A 18 -7.38 1.39 -12.08
CA ILE A 18 -8.09 1.22 -10.80
C ILE A 18 -9.57 1.50 -11.04
N THR A 19 -10.24 0.57 -11.71
CA THR A 19 -11.70 0.60 -11.84
C THR A 19 -12.25 -0.42 -10.85
N ASP A 20 -13.19 0.01 -10.00
CA ASP A 20 -13.86 -0.86 -9.05
C ASP A 20 -14.55 -2.00 -9.82
N PRO A 21 -14.28 -3.29 -9.51
CA PRO A 21 -14.88 -4.40 -10.21
C PRO A 21 -16.36 -4.57 -9.85
N GLY A 22 -17.20 -3.54 -10.02
CA GLY A 22 -18.66 -3.62 -10.13
C GLY A 22 -19.42 -4.37 -9.02
N VAL A 23 -18.79 -4.75 -7.91
CA VAL A 23 -19.43 -5.46 -6.80
C VAL A 23 -20.14 -4.40 -5.96
N VAL A 24 -21.28 -3.95 -6.47
CA VAL A 24 -22.19 -3.08 -5.73
C VAL A 24 -22.92 -3.95 -4.71
N THR A 25 -22.24 -4.28 -3.62
CA THR A 25 -22.94 -4.71 -2.40
C THR A 25 -23.77 -3.53 -1.89
N THR A 26 -24.93 -3.81 -1.29
CA THR A 26 -25.70 -2.71 -0.72
C THR A 26 -24.91 -2.07 0.41
N ARG A 27 -25.12 -0.77 0.66
CA ARG A 27 -24.43 -0.05 1.73
C ARG A 27 -24.53 -0.78 3.08
N ALA A 28 -25.68 -1.38 3.36
CA ALA A 28 -25.92 -2.14 4.59
C ALA A 28 -25.06 -3.42 4.69
N GLU A 29 -24.93 -4.17 3.60
CA GLU A 29 -24.10 -5.37 3.54
C GLU A 29 -22.61 -5.03 3.70
N SER A 30 -22.16 -3.99 2.99
CA SER A 30 -20.79 -3.48 3.11
C SER A 30 -20.46 -3.04 4.54
N GLU A 31 -21.37 -2.30 5.19
CA GLU A 31 -21.22 -1.92 6.60
C GLU A 31 -21.19 -3.13 7.54
N SER A 32 -22.02 -4.15 7.32
CA SER A 32 -22.01 -5.36 8.15
C SER A 32 -20.71 -6.15 8.01
N SER A 33 -20.24 -6.34 6.78
CA SER A 33 -18.98 -7.03 6.49
C SER A 33 -17.79 -6.28 7.08
N ALA A 34 -17.75 -4.94 6.94
CA ALA A 34 -16.71 -4.12 7.56
C ALA A 34 -16.70 -4.23 9.09
N ARG A 35 -17.87 -4.27 9.75
CA ARG A 35 -17.98 -4.45 11.21
C ARG A 35 -17.51 -5.84 11.65
N GLU A 36 -17.84 -6.88 10.90
CA GLU A 36 -17.41 -8.25 11.20
C GLU A 36 -15.90 -8.43 10.97
N HIS A 37 -15.36 -7.85 9.89
CA HIS A 37 -13.93 -7.81 9.62
C HIS A 37 -13.15 -7.08 10.71
N PHE A 38 -13.65 -5.92 11.13
CA PHE A 38 -13.06 -5.17 12.25
C PHE A 38 -13.02 -6.02 13.53
N ARG A 39 -14.13 -6.67 13.88
CA ARG A 39 -14.20 -7.51 15.10
C ARG A 39 -13.28 -8.73 15.05
N SER A 40 -13.11 -9.33 13.89
CA SER A 40 -12.27 -10.53 13.73
C SER A 40 -10.78 -10.22 13.64
N THR A 41 -10.41 -9.02 13.18
CA THR A 41 -9.00 -8.64 12.95
C THR A 41 -8.44 -7.69 13.98
N ALA A 42 -9.28 -7.10 14.84
CA ALA A 42 -8.83 -6.27 15.95
C ALA A 42 -8.07 -7.11 16.98
N CYS A 43 -6.78 -6.83 17.15
CA CYS A 43 -5.94 -7.42 18.18
C CYS A 43 -5.13 -6.32 18.89
N ILE A 44 -4.51 -6.69 20.03
CA ILE A 44 -3.60 -5.81 20.75
C ILE A 44 -2.20 -6.35 20.54
N ASP A 45 -1.28 -5.49 20.13
CA ASP A 45 0.12 -5.85 19.93
C ASP A 45 0.87 -5.99 21.26
N SER A 46 2.12 -6.45 21.21
CA SER A 46 2.96 -6.62 22.40
C SER A 46 3.24 -5.31 23.16
N GLU A 47 2.97 -4.17 22.55
CA GLU A 47 3.15 -2.83 23.12
C GLU A 47 1.83 -2.22 23.62
N GLY A 48 0.74 -2.98 23.58
CA GLY A 48 -0.57 -2.55 24.06
C GLY A 48 -1.35 -1.69 23.06
N ARG A 49 -0.94 -1.61 21.79
CA ARG A 49 -1.65 -0.84 20.76
C ARG A 49 -2.65 -1.71 20.00
N TYR A 50 -3.77 -1.10 19.62
CA TYR A 50 -4.75 -1.75 18.76
C TYR A 50 -4.24 -1.85 17.32
N GLN A 51 -4.23 -3.07 16.80
CA GLN A 51 -4.01 -3.36 15.39
C GLN A 51 -5.31 -3.90 14.80
N VAL A 52 -5.66 -3.46 13.60
CA VAL A 52 -6.82 -3.95 12.86
C VAL A 52 -6.45 -4.07 11.39
N ALA A 53 -6.92 -5.13 10.73
CA ALA A 53 -6.72 -5.25 9.30
C ALA A 53 -7.71 -4.34 8.58
N LEU A 54 -7.25 -3.71 7.50
CA LEU A 54 -8.14 -2.94 6.65
C LEU A 54 -9.06 -3.91 5.90
N PRO A 55 -10.38 -3.65 5.89
CA PRO A 55 -11.32 -4.46 5.12
C PRO A 55 -10.97 -4.35 3.64
N CYS A 56 -10.39 -5.40 3.08
CA CYS A 56 -10.21 -5.52 1.64
C CYS A 56 -11.59 -5.72 0.99
N LEU A 57 -11.83 -5.00 -0.10
CA LEU A 57 -12.97 -5.26 -0.98
C LEU A 57 -12.92 -6.72 -1.47
N GLU A 58 -14.06 -7.39 -1.35
CA GLU A 58 -14.21 -8.80 -1.71
C GLU A 58 -14.07 -8.97 -3.23
N GLY A 59 -13.27 -9.94 -3.68
CA GLY A 59 -13.09 -10.23 -5.11
C GLY A 59 -11.91 -9.53 -5.80
N HIS A 60 -11.05 -8.80 -5.09
CA HIS A 60 -9.80 -8.34 -5.69
C HIS A 60 -8.86 -9.52 -6.02
N PRO A 61 -8.31 -9.56 -7.25
CA PRO A 61 -7.30 -10.56 -7.60
C PRO A 61 -6.10 -10.42 -6.66
N LYS A 62 -5.49 -11.54 -6.29
CA LYS A 62 -4.21 -11.51 -5.57
C LYS A 62 -3.24 -10.68 -6.39
N LEU A 63 -2.73 -9.59 -5.81
CA LEU A 63 -1.70 -8.80 -6.44
C LEU A 63 -0.44 -9.67 -6.57
N ASP A 64 0.14 -9.70 -7.75
CA ASP A 64 1.41 -10.37 -7.96
C ASP A 64 2.50 -9.69 -7.11
N THR A 65 3.39 -10.50 -6.55
CA THR A 65 4.44 -9.98 -5.68
C THR A 65 5.57 -9.39 -6.53
N ASN A 66 5.89 -8.11 -6.34
CA ASN A 66 7.05 -7.47 -6.98
C ASN A 66 8.40 -7.83 -6.30
N ARG A 67 8.40 -8.81 -5.39
CA ARG A 67 9.53 -9.15 -4.53
C ARG A 67 10.80 -9.47 -5.33
N GLY A 68 10.71 -10.34 -6.33
CA GLY A 68 11.88 -10.77 -7.10
C GLY A 68 12.52 -9.67 -7.97
N LEU A 69 11.75 -8.65 -8.38
CA LEU A 69 12.31 -7.48 -9.06
C LEU A 69 12.94 -6.51 -8.05
N ALA A 70 12.29 -6.30 -6.90
CA ALA A 70 12.81 -5.48 -5.82
C ALA A 70 14.15 -6.03 -5.30
N GLU A 71 14.25 -7.34 -5.07
CA GLU A 71 15.50 -8.00 -4.64
C GLU A 71 16.61 -7.83 -5.68
N ARG A 72 16.32 -8.03 -6.98
CA ARG A 72 17.30 -7.83 -8.05
C ARG A 72 17.81 -6.39 -8.12
N ARG A 73 16.91 -5.41 -7.97
CA ARG A 73 17.27 -3.98 -7.92
C ARG A 73 18.14 -3.68 -6.71
N LEU A 74 17.77 -4.18 -5.54
CA LEU A 74 18.56 -4.01 -4.31
C LEU A 74 19.99 -4.52 -4.48
N LEU A 75 20.16 -5.74 -5.02
CA LEU A 75 21.49 -6.32 -5.26
C LEU A 75 22.30 -5.48 -6.25
N ALA A 76 21.69 -5.08 -7.37
CA ALA A 76 22.36 -4.26 -8.38
C ALA A 76 22.83 -2.92 -7.82
N THR A 77 21.94 -2.19 -7.12
CA THR A 77 22.25 -0.92 -6.48
C THR A 77 23.32 -1.07 -5.40
N THR A 78 23.26 -2.13 -4.60
CA THR A 78 24.27 -2.43 -3.58
C THR A 78 25.65 -2.64 -4.19
N ASN A 79 25.74 -3.40 -5.29
CA ASN A 79 27.00 -3.61 -5.99
C ASN A 79 27.54 -2.32 -6.61
N GLN A 80 26.66 -1.50 -7.20
CA GLN A 80 27.05 -0.20 -7.75
C GLN A 80 27.60 0.74 -6.67
N LEU A 81 26.97 0.80 -5.49
CA LEU A 81 27.43 1.61 -4.36
C LEU A 81 28.80 1.15 -3.86
N LYS A 82 29.05 -0.16 -3.80
CA LYS A 82 30.35 -0.70 -3.43
C LYS A 82 31.43 -0.35 -4.45
N ASN A 83 31.13 -0.51 -5.74
CA ASN A 83 32.06 -0.18 -6.83
C ASN A 83 32.41 1.31 -6.86
N ASN A 84 31.47 2.17 -6.51
CA ASN A 84 31.67 3.62 -6.45
C ASN A 84 32.23 4.10 -5.09
N GLY A 85 32.45 3.19 -4.12
CA GLY A 85 32.99 3.54 -2.80
C GLY A 85 32.01 4.22 -1.83
N HIS A 86 30.74 4.41 -2.21
CA HIS A 86 29.74 5.14 -1.40
C HIS A 86 28.93 4.26 -0.45
N TYR A 87 29.22 2.96 -0.38
CA TYR A 87 28.43 2.04 0.43
C TYR A 87 28.40 2.44 1.91
N GLN A 88 29.54 2.86 2.46
CA GLN A 88 29.64 3.25 3.88
C GLN A 88 28.96 4.59 4.18
N ASP A 89 29.00 5.54 3.24
CA ASP A 89 28.33 6.84 3.40
C ASP A 89 26.82 6.64 3.56
N TYR A 90 26.23 5.79 2.72
CA TYR A 90 24.80 5.44 2.81
C TYR A 90 24.48 4.63 4.06
N ALA A 91 25.34 3.67 4.45
CA ALA A 91 25.15 2.91 5.68
C ALA A 91 25.06 3.83 6.90
N LYS A 92 25.94 4.84 6.98
CA LYS A 92 25.92 5.85 8.04
C LYS A 92 24.62 6.64 8.08
N VAL A 93 24.09 7.06 6.92
CA VAL A 93 22.79 7.77 6.86
C VAL A 93 21.66 6.90 7.43
N PHE A 94 21.64 5.61 7.13
CA PHE A 94 20.65 4.70 7.71
C PHE A 94 20.82 4.55 9.23
N GLU A 95 22.05 4.48 9.73
CA GLU A 95 22.32 4.46 11.18
C GLU A 95 21.86 5.75 11.86
N ASP A 96 22.14 6.90 11.27
CA ASP A 96 21.72 8.21 11.78
C ASP A 96 20.18 8.32 11.81
N TRP A 97 19.50 7.84 10.78
CA TRP A 97 18.03 7.82 10.73
C TRP A 97 17.42 6.85 11.73
N LEU A 98 18.06 5.70 11.95
CA LEU A 98 17.65 4.75 12.97
C LEU A 98 17.81 5.36 14.37
N ALA A 99 18.93 6.04 14.63
CA ALA A 99 19.18 6.73 15.90
C ALA A 99 18.21 7.91 16.13
N ALA A 100 17.81 8.60 15.06
CA ALA A 100 16.82 9.67 15.09
C ALA A 100 15.36 9.17 15.19
N GLY A 101 15.13 7.85 15.10
CA GLY A 101 13.78 7.27 15.10
C GLY A 101 12.96 7.60 13.84
N ILE A 102 13.61 7.95 12.74
CA ILE A 102 12.97 8.21 11.45
C ILE A 102 12.55 6.89 10.79
N ILE A 103 13.36 5.84 11.00
CA ILE A 103 13.10 4.49 10.49
C ILE A 103 13.07 3.49 11.63
N GLU A 104 12.26 2.45 11.46
CA GLU A 104 12.14 1.34 12.41
C GLU A 104 13.19 0.26 12.13
N LYS A 105 13.45 -0.60 13.13
CA LYS A 105 14.42 -1.70 13.06
C LYS A 105 13.81 -2.99 12.49
#